data_AF-A0A440ARH9-F1
#
_entry.id   AF-A0A440ARH9-F1
#
_cell.length_a   1.000
_cell.length_b   1.000
_cell.length_c   1.000
_cell.angle_alpha   90.00
_cell.angle_beta   90.00
_cell.angle_gamma   90.00
#
_symmetry.space_group_name_H-M   'P 1'
#
loop_
_entity.id
_entity.type
_entity.pdbx_description
1 polymer ?
#
loop_
_entity_poly.entity_id
_entity_poly.type
_entity_poly.pdbx_seq_one_letter_code
_entity_poly.pdbx_strand_id
1 'polypeptide(L)' 'MTRLKARIVELIGAAGPIPVNQYMALCLFDPRDGYYTTREPFGAAGDFVTAPEISQMFGELVAVWLYEAWLANGRPMPV' A
#
# COMPACT_ATOMS: atom_id res chain seq x y z
N MET A 1 8.24 9.86 22.11
CA MET A 1 8.73 9.18 20.88
C MET A 1 7.81 7.99 20.61
N THR A 2 7.49 7.67 19.35
CA THR A 2 6.76 6.44 19.03
C THR A 2 7.64 5.22 19.29
N ARG A 3 7.05 4.05 19.57
CA ARG A 3 7.79 2.79 19.78
C ARG A 3 8.61 2.42 18.55
N LEU A 4 8.05 2.60 17.35
CA LEU A 4 8.76 2.41 16.09
C LEU A 4 10.00 3.31 15.95
N LYS A 5 9.89 4.60 16.30
CA LYS A 5 11.05 5.52 16.24
C LYS A 5 12.20 5.01 17.12
N ALA A 6 11.92 4.54 18.33
CA ALA A 6 12.95 4.00 19.21
C ALA A 6 13.68 2.80 18.60
N ARG A 7 12.93 1.85 18.02
CA ARG A 7 13.49 0.67 17.32
C ARG A 7 14.33 1.05 16.10
N ILE A 8 13.91 2.04 15.33
CA ILE A 8 14.68 2.53 14.16
C ILE A 8 16.00 3.17 14.61
N VAL A 9 15.97 3.97 15.67
CA VAL A 9 17.20 4.59 16.23
C VAL A 9 18.16 3.52 16.73
N GLU A 10 17.65 2.51 17.44
CA GLU A 10 18.46 1.38 17.91
C GLU A 10 19.09 0.60 16.75
N LEU A 11 18.31 0.29 15.71
CA LEU A 11 18.80 -0.38 14.50
C LEU A 11 19.93 0.41 13.83
N ILE A 12 19.75 1.73 13.65
CA ILE A 12 20.77 2.59 13.03
C ILE A 12 22.02 2.68 13.91
N GLY A 13 21.85 2.73 15.24
CA GLY A 13 22.96 2.73 16.18
C GLY A 13 23.78 1.43 16.12
N ALA A 14 23.13 0.29 15.92
CA ALA A 14 23.78 -1.02 15.90
C ALA A 14 24.36 -1.41 14.53
N ALA A 15 23.65 -1.12 13.44
CA ALA A 15 23.99 -1.58 12.09
C ALA A 15 24.51 -0.47 11.16
N GLY A 16 24.54 0.78 11.64
CA GLY A 16 24.86 1.96 10.83
C GLY A 16 23.65 2.52 10.09
N PRO A 17 23.86 3.57 9.27
CA PRO A 17 22.78 4.22 8.52
C PRO A 17 22.00 3.23 7.65
N ILE A 18 20.67 3.33 7.66
CA ILE A 18 19.80 2.57 6.77
C ILE A 18 19.43 3.40 5.53
N PRO A 19 19.23 2.76 4.37
CA PRO A 19 18.74 3.46 3.20
C PRO A 19 17.27 3.88 3.37
N VAL A 20 16.86 4.91 2.63
CA VAL A 20 15.51 5.50 2.75
C VAL A 20 14.41 4.49 2.45
N ASN A 21 14.61 3.57 1.50
CA ASN A 21 13.63 2.53 1.18
C ASN A 21 13.35 1.61 2.39
N GLN A 22 14.38 1.26 3.17
CA GLN A 22 14.22 0.46 4.38
C GLN A 22 13.50 1.25 5.48
N TYR A 23 13.85 2.52 5.67
CA TYR A 23 13.13 3.39 6.60
C TYR A 23 11.63 3.49 6.23
N MET A 24 11.33 3.73 4.96
CA MET A 24 9.94 3.80 4.48
C MET A 24 9.20 2.48 4.67
N ALA A 25 9.84 1.34 4.39
CA ALA A 25 9.23 0.03 4.63
C ALA A 25 8.86 -0.17 6.11
N LEU A 26 9.72 0.23 7.04
CA LEU A 26 9.42 0.18 8.48
C LEU A 26 8.27 1.12 8.86
N CYS A 27 8.29 2.36 8.38
CA CYS A 27 7.21 3.32 8.67
C CYS A 27 5.86 2.90 8.10
N LEU A 28 5.85 2.29 6.92
CA LEU A 28 4.61 1.93 6.22
C LEU A 28 4.06 0.57 6.64
N PHE A 29 4.93 -0.42 6.86
CA PHE A 29 4.54 -1.83 6.94
C PHE A 29 5.07 -2.59 8.17
N ASP A 30 5.64 -1.91 9.17
CA ASP A 30 5.98 -2.59 10.43
C ASP A 30 4.72 -3.27 11.02
N PRO A 31 4.80 -4.55 11.41
CA PRO A 31 3.62 -5.32 11.80
C PRO A 31 2.92 -4.81 13.07
N ARG A 32 3.59 -3.97 13.87
CA ARG A 32 3.06 -3.46 15.15
C ARG A 32 2.71 -1.99 15.12
N ASP A 33 3.44 -1.20 14.34
CA ASP A 33 3.36 0.27 14.36
C ASP A 33 3.30 0.88 12.95
N GLY A 34 3.27 0.07 11.88
CA GLY A 34 3.25 0.52 10.49
C GLY A 34 1.97 1.25 10.13
N TYR A 35 2.09 2.31 9.33
CA TYR A 35 0.98 3.16 8.94
C TYR A 35 -0.15 2.39 8.24
N TYR A 36 0.18 1.58 7.23
CA TYR A 36 -0.79 0.77 6.49
C TYR A 36 -1.19 -0.53 7.21
N THR A 37 -0.49 -0.90 8.27
CA THR A 37 -0.77 -2.14 9.02
C THR A 37 -1.73 -1.92 10.18
N THR A 38 -1.71 -0.73 10.78
CA THR A 38 -2.41 -0.46 12.05
C THR A 38 -3.57 0.52 11.91
N ARG A 39 -3.82 1.03 10.70
CA ARG A 39 -4.82 2.07 10.43
C ARG A 39 -5.63 1.71 9.19
N GLU A 40 -6.82 2.28 9.12
CA GLU A 40 -7.63 2.34 7.90
C GLU A 40 -7.46 3.75 7.29
N PRO A 41 -6.53 3.95 6.33
CA PRO A 41 -6.20 5.30 5.84
C PRO A 41 -7.12 5.78 4.72
N PHE A 42 -7.94 4.90 4.15
CA PHE A 42 -8.76 5.20 2.97
C PHE A 42 -10.15 5.73 3.34
N GLY A 43 -10.72 6.53 2.43
CA GLY A 43 -12.13 6.94 2.48
C GLY A 43 -12.35 8.29 3.18
N ALA A 44 -13.61 8.70 3.28
CA ALA A 44 -13.98 10.04 3.77
C ALA A 44 -13.56 10.32 5.23
N ALA A 45 -13.44 9.25 6.04
CA ALA A 45 -12.97 9.33 7.42
C ALA A 45 -11.48 8.99 7.57
N GLY A 46 -10.82 8.58 6.49
CA GLY A 46 -9.39 8.29 6.45
C GLY A 46 -8.55 9.53 6.20
N ASP A 47 -7.26 9.33 6.00
CA ASP A 47 -6.30 10.41 5.72
C ASP A 47 -6.37 10.86 4.26
N PHE A 48 -6.87 10.01 3.35
CA PHE A 48 -7.04 10.34 1.94
C PHE A 48 -8.10 9.49 1.24
N VAL A 49 -8.65 10.04 0.17
CA VAL A 49 -9.59 9.36 -0.75
C VAL A 49 -8.85 8.89 -2.00
N THR A 50 -9.31 7.80 -2.62
CA THR A 50 -8.75 7.27 -3.88
C THR A 50 -9.83 7.24 -4.98
N ALA A 51 -9.43 7.06 -6.24
CA ALA A 51 -10.38 7.08 -7.36
C ALA A 51 -11.55 6.06 -7.23
N PRO A 52 -11.33 4.80 -6.77
CA PRO A 52 -12.43 3.88 -6.48
C PRO A 52 -13.45 4.42 -5.46
N GLU A 53 -12.99 5.15 -4.45
CA GLU A 53 -13.85 5.70 -3.39
C GLU A 53 -14.67 6.92 -3.86
N ILE A 54 -14.25 7.58 -4.96
CA ILE A 54 -14.93 8.77 -5.49
C ILE A 54 -16.09 8.36 -6.40
N SER A 55 -15.92 7.33 -7.23
CA SER A 55 -16.94 6.95 -8.22
C SER A 55 -16.80 5.49 -8.66
N GLN A 56 -17.93 4.79 -8.68
CA GLN A 56 -18.03 3.42 -9.22
C GLN A 56 -17.55 3.31 -10.68
N MET A 57 -17.65 4.41 -11.44
CA MET A 57 -17.21 4.46 -12.84
C MET A 57 -15.73 4.08 -13.00
N PHE A 58 -14.88 4.38 -12.01
CA PHE A 58 -13.48 3.98 -12.07
C PHE A 58 -13.33 2.46 -12.12
N GLY A 59 -14.04 1.74 -11.23
CA GLY A 59 -14.02 0.28 -11.18
C GLY A 59 -14.65 -0.35 -12.43
N GLU A 60 -15.77 0.20 -12.90
CA GLU A 60 -16.47 -0.28 -14.11
C GLU A 60 -15.58 -0.17 -15.36
N LEU A 61 -14.88 0.95 -15.53
CA LEU A 61 -14.00 1.15 -16.68
C LEU A 61 -12.76 0.26 -16.63
N VAL A 62 -12.18 0.04 -15.45
CA VAL A 62 -11.08 -0.92 -15.26
C VAL A 62 -11.57 -2.34 -15.59
N ALA A 63 -12.79 -2.71 -15.20
CA ALA A 63 -13.36 -4.02 -15.50
C ALA A 63 -13.57 -4.22 -17.02
N VAL A 64 -14.12 -3.23 -17.72
CA VAL A 64 -14.25 -3.26 -19.20
C VAL A 64 -12.87 -3.42 -19.84
N TRP A 65 -11.87 -2.65 -19.40
CA TRP A 65 -10.52 -2.75 -19.93
C TRP A 65 -9.90 -4.13 -19.72
N LEU A 66 -10.04 -4.70 -18.51
CA LEU A 66 -9.55 -6.04 -18.19
C LEU A 66 -10.23 -7.12 -19.05
N TYR A 67 -11.55 -7.00 -19.28
CA TYR A 67 -12.30 -7.93 -20.10
C TYR A 67 -11.84 -7.88 -21.57
N GLU A 68 -11.67 -6.69 -22.13
CA GLU A 68 -11.16 -6.51 -23.49
C GLU A 68 -9.72 -7.04 -23.63
N ALA A 69 -8.86 -6.77 -22.63
CA ALA A 69 -7.50 -7.33 -22.61
C ALA A 69 -7.53 -8.87 -22.57
N TRP A 70 -8.42 -9.48 -21.78
CA TRP A 70 -8.58 -10.94 -21.73
C TRP A 70 -9.07 -11.52 -23.07
N LEU A 71 -10.04 -10.86 -23.72
CA LEU A 71 -10.50 -11.23 -25.07
C LEU A 71 -9.35 -11.17 -26.09
N ALA A 72 -8.58 -10.09 -26.08
CA ALA A 72 -7.43 -9.88 -26.97
C ALA A 72 -6.32 -10.92 -26.77
N ASN A 73 -6.19 -11.48 -25.57
CA ASN A 73 -5.24 -12.56 -25.25
C ASN A 73 -5.78 -13.97 -25.54
N GLY A 74 -6.90 -14.09 -26.26
CA GLY A 74 -7.43 -15.39 -26.67
C GLY A 74 -8.21 -16.13 -25.59
N ARG A 75 -8.78 -15.40 -24.62
CA ARG A 75 -9.63 -15.95 -23.56
C ARG A 75 -8.94 -17.04 -22.73
N PRO A 76 -7.74 -16.79 -22.19
CA PRO A 76 -7.02 -17.79 -21.40
C PRO A 76 -7.85 -18.23 -20.19
N MET A 77 -7.87 -19.53 -19.94
CA MET A 77 -8.44 -20.12 -18.73
C MET A 77 -7.34 -20.28 -17.67
N PRO A 78 -7.65 -20.16 -16.37
CA PRO A 78 -6.70 -20.47 -15.31
C PRO A 78 -6.12 -21.88 -15.50
N VAL A 79 -4.83 -22.01 -15.24
CA VAL A 79 -4.10 -23.30 -15.25
C VAL A 79 -4.27 -24.05 -13.94
#